data_AF-A0A7S2VNM1-F1
#
_entry.id   AF-A0A7S2VNM1-F1
#
_cell.length_a   1.000
_cell.length_b   1.000
_cell.length_c   1.000
_cell.angle_alpha   90.00
_cell.angle_beta   90.00
_cell.angle_gamma   90.00
#
_symmetry.space_group_name_H-M   'P 1'
#
loop_
_entity.id
_entity.type
_entity.pdbx_description
1 polymer ?
#
loop_
_entity_poly.entity_id
_entity_poly.type
_entity_poly.pdbx_seq_one_letter_code
_entity_poly.pdbx_strand_id
1 'polypeptide(L)'
;GSQSYEGMMTQYRLYLEESQSKMRQLNDYLDQERFSLSLSMAAKLEVLAALRQRPRLTAGEVSHLNLVSTSLQRALRTNLVTRLLIDHVFFSVWSLVDDDGTVAFCTSCVEDRNYQAGDICFRESEDGQTMFFVKYGTMTYTPGFDAPESSFQEDDPRLTCMPHSVAAEVAMWLK
;
A
#
# COMPACT_ATOMS: atom_id res chain seq x y z
N GLY A 1 -23.87 -24.81 -21.07
CA GLY A 1 -23.13 -25.15 -19.83
C GLY A 1 -21.66 -25.37 -20.11
N SER A 2 -21.31 -26.34 -20.96
CA SER A 2 -19.93 -26.84 -21.13
C SER A 2 -18.93 -25.83 -21.72
N GLN A 3 -19.35 -24.93 -22.61
CA GLN A 3 -18.46 -23.94 -23.24
C GLN A 3 -17.92 -22.86 -22.27
N SER A 4 -18.59 -22.61 -21.14
CA SER A 4 -18.15 -21.61 -20.15
C SER A 4 -16.98 -22.13 -19.28
N TYR A 5 -16.97 -23.43 -18.98
CA TYR A 5 -15.92 -24.05 -18.16
C TYR A 5 -14.59 -24.20 -18.90
N GLU A 6 -14.63 -24.44 -20.20
CA GLU A 6 -13.44 -24.61 -21.03
C GLU A 6 -12.64 -23.30 -21.15
N GLY A 7 -13.33 -22.16 -21.30
CA GLY A 7 -12.72 -20.83 -21.26
C GLY A 7 -12.07 -20.51 -19.92
N MET A 8 -12.76 -20.79 -18.81
CA MET A 8 -12.25 -20.56 -17.45
C MET A 8 -11.02 -21.41 -17.14
N MET A 9 -11.02 -22.69 -17.53
CA MET A 9 -9.88 -23.59 -17.33
C MET A 9 -8.67 -23.17 -18.16
N THR A 10 -8.88 -22.66 -19.38
CA THR A 10 -7.80 -22.17 -20.23
C THR A 10 -7.16 -20.90 -19.64
N GLN A 11 -7.97 -19.94 -19.18
CA GLN A 11 -7.47 -18.74 -18.50
C GLN A 11 -6.69 -19.07 -17.22
N TYR A 12 -7.17 -20.03 -16.44
CA TYR A 12 -6.48 -20.46 -15.22
C TYR A 12 -5.12 -21.12 -15.52
N ARG A 13 -5.03 -21.95 -16.56
CA ARG A 13 -3.76 -22.55 -17.00
C ARG A 13 -2.74 -21.48 -17.43
N LEU A 14 -3.18 -20.50 -18.23
CA LEU A 14 -2.32 -19.40 -18.67
C LEU A 14 -1.78 -18.60 -17.47
N TYR A 15 -2.62 -18.32 -16.48
CA TYR A 15 -2.20 -17.66 -15.24
C TYR A 15 -1.16 -18.47 -14.46
N LEU A 16 -1.35 -19.79 -14.33
CA LEU A 16 -0.38 -20.66 -13.67
C LEU A 16 0.95 -20.73 -14.41
N GLU A 17 0.92 -20.80 -15.75
CA GLU A 17 2.12 -20.82 -16.59
C GLU A 17 2.92 -19.51 -16.47
N GLU A 18 2.23 -18.36 -16.47
CA GLU A 18 2.86 -17.06 -16.29
C GLU A 18 3.53 -16.95 -14.90
N SER A 19 2.82 -17.37 -13.85
CA SER A 19 3.34 -17.38 -12.47
C SER A 19 4.58 -18.28 -12.33
N GLN A 20 4.52 -19.49 -12.89
CA GLN A 20 5.67 -20.41 -12.90
C GLN A 20 6.85 -19.89 -13.73
N SER A 21 6.59 -19.18 -14.82
CA SER A 21 7.63 -18.54 -15.64
C SER A 21 8.37 -17.47 -14.84
N LYS A 22 7.65 -16.57 -14.15
CA LYS A 22 8.24 -15.52 -13.31
C LYS A 22 9.05 -16.10 -12.15
N MET A 23 8.57 -17.17 -11.50
CA MET A 23 9.31 -17.84 -10.43
C MET A 23 10.61 -18.51 -10.93
N ARG A 24 10.59 -19.06 -12.15
CA ARG A 24 11.81 -19.59 -12.78
C ARG A 24 12.83 -18.49 -13.06
N GLN A 25 12.40 -17.37 -13.62
CA GLN A 25 13.28 -16.21 -13.85
C GLN A 25 13.93 -15.70 -12.56
N LEU A 26 13.19 -15.65 -11.45
CA LEU A 26 13.75 -15.30 -10.15
C LEU A 26 14.80 -16.31 -9.70
N ASN A 27 14.54 -17.62 -9.84
CA ASN A 27 15.53 -18.64 -9.50
C ASN A 27 16.80 -18.50 -10.33
N ASP A 28 16.66 -18.35 -11.66
CA ASP A 28 17.78 -18.21 -12.57
C ASP A 28 18.61 -16.96 -12.23
N TYR A 29 17.97 -15.83 -11.92
CA TYR A 29 18.64 -14.62 -11.49
C TYR A 29 19.41 -14.82 -10.18
N LEU A 30 18.77 -15.44 -9.17
CA LEU A 30 19.40 -15.66 -7.88
C LEU A 30 20.63 -16.59 -7.98
N ASP A 31 20.56 -17.58 -8.87
CA ASP A 31 21.64 -18.52 -9.12
C ASP A 31 22.77 -17.89 -9.94
N GLN A 32 22.44 -17.06 -10.94
CA GLN A 32 23.40 -16.32 -11.78
C GLN A 32 24.27 -15.35 -10.96
N GLU A 33 23.64 -14.60 -10.06
CA GLU A 33 24.32 -13.63 -9.17
C GLU A 33 25.00 -14.30 -7.96
N ARG A 34 24.85 -15.62 -7.80
CA ARG A 34 25.47 -16.43 -6.74
C ARG A 34 25.16 -15.93 -5.32
N PHE A 35 23.91 -15.54 -5.06
CA PHE A 35 23.50 -15.20 -3.71
C PHE A 35 23.62 -16.41 -2.77
N SER A 36 23.78 -16.14 -1.47
CA SER A 36 23.83 -17.21 -0.46
C SER A 36 22.51 -17.98 -0.43
N LEU A 37 22.57 -19.28 -0.13
CA LEU A 37 21.39 -20.13 -0.03
C LEU A 37 20.34 -19.56 0.93
N SER A 38 20.78 -18.96 2.04
CA SER A 38 19.91 -18.34 3.03
C SER A 38 19.16 -17.13 2.46
N LEU A 39 19.85 -16.24 1.75
CA LEU A 39 19.23 -15.05 1.14
C LEU A 39 18.28 -15.44 0.01
N SER A 40 18.68 -16.38 -0.85
CA SER A 40 17.83 -16.88 -1.93
C SER A 40 16.57 -17.56 -1.39
N MET A 41 16.68 -18.32 -0.29
CA MET A 41 15.51 -18.94 0.35
C MET A 41 14.58 -17.89 0.96
N ALA A 42 15.11 -16.88 1.64
CA ALA A 42 14.33 -15.79 2.20
C ALA A 42 13.56 -15.04 1.11
N ALA A 43 14.23 -14.64 0.03
CA ALA A 43 13.60 -13.97 -1.11
C ALA A 43 12.49 -14.82 -1.75
N LYS A 44 12.71 -16.13 -1.95
CA LYS A 44 11.69 -17.03 -2.50
C LYS A 44 10.48 -17.15 -1.58
N LEU A 45 10.69 -17.27 -0.27
CA LEU A 45 9.59 -17.34 0.71
C LEU A 45 8.78 -16.04 0.72
N GLU A 46 9.44 -14.89 0.64
CA GLU A 46 8.79 -13.59 0.57
C GLU A 46 7.94 -13.45 -0.70
N VAL A 47 8.49 -13.81 -1.87
CA VAL A 47 7.74 -13.79 -3.12
C VAL A 47 6.56 -14.78 -3.10
N LEU A 48 6.74 -15.98 -2.54
CA LEU A 48 5.63 -16.95 -2.40
C LEU A 48 4.55 -16.44 -1.44
N ALA A 49 4.93 -15.76 -0.36
CA ALA A 49 3.98 -15.12 0.55
C ALA A 49 3.22 -13.99 -0.17
N ALA A 50 3.92 -13.16 -0.95
CA ALA A 50 3.33 -12.11 -1.76
C ALA A 50 2.37 -12.66 -2.83
N LEU A 51 2.71 -13.76 -3.50
CA LEU A 51 1.85 -14.42 -4.50
C LEU A 51 0.58 -15.04 -3.91
N ARG A 52 0.61 -15.44 -2.63
CA ARG A 52 -0.58 -15.96 -1.92
C ARG A 52 -1.56 -14.84 -1.57
N GLN A 53 -1.06 -13.62 -1.36
CA GLN A 53 -1.91 -12.46 -1.21
C GLN A 53 -2.45 -12.11 -2.60
N ARG A 54 -3.77 -11.93 -2.76
CA ARG A 54 -4.30 -11.40 -4.03
C ARG A 54 -3.81 -9.95 -4.14
N PRO A 55 -2.86 -9.62 -5.04
CA PRO A 55 -2.36 -8.27 -5.13
C PRO A 55 -3.53 -7.36 -5.50
N ARG A 56 -3.70 -6.27 -4.76
CA ARG A 56 -4.66 -5.26 -5.13
C ARG A 56 -4.14 -4.56 -6.39
N LEU A 57 -4.97 -4.50 -7.41
CA LEU A 57 -4.65 -3.77 -8.63
C LEU A 57 -4.45 -2.29 -8.29
N THR A 58 -3.25 -1.79 -8.55
CA THR A 58 -2.96 -0.37 -8.55
C THR A 58 -3.49 0.26 -9.83
N ALA A 59 -3.75 1.57 -9.81
CA ALA A 59 -4.25 2.27 -11.01
C ALA A 59 -3.30 2.13 -12.22
N GLY A 60 -1.98 2.02 -11.96
CA GLY A 60 -0.97 1.83 -13.01
C GLY A 60 -0.98 0.44 -13.64
N GLU A 61 -1.44 -0.59 -12.93
CA GLU A 61 -1.52 -1.96 -13.44
C GLU A 61 -2.77 -2.19 -14.31
N VAL A 62 -3.78 -1.33 -14.19
CA VAL A 62 -4.98 -1.41 -15.01
C VAL A 62 -4.75 -0.66 -16.33
N SER A 63 -4.19 -1.37 -17.32
CA SER A 63 -3.89 -0.82 -18.65
C SER A 63 -5.05 -0.09 -19.32
N HIS A 64 -6.29 -0.48 -19.02
CA HIS A 64 -7.50 0.14 -19.56
C HIS A 64 -7.80 1.52 -18.95
N LEU A 65 -7.32 1.82 -17.73
CA LEU A 65 -7.46 3.17 -17.17
C LEU A 65 -6.71 4.21 -18.00
N ASN A 66 -5.63 3.82 -18.68
CA ASN A 66 -4.89 4.69 -19.58
C ASN A 66 -5.67 5.05 -20.86
N LEU A 67 -6.74 4.31 -21.20
CA LEU A 67 -7.62 4.61 -22.34
C LEU A 67 -8.68 5.66 -22.01
N VAL A 68 -8.85 5.96 -20.73
CA VAL A 68 -9.83 6.91 -20.22
C VAL A 68 -9.28 8.34 -20.37
N SER A 69 -10.15 9.33 -20.58
CA SER A 69 -9.73 10.73 -20.64
C SER A 69 -9.00 11.16 -19.36
N THR A 70 -8.02 12.06 -19.49
CA THR A 70 -7.27 12.61 -18.34
C THR A 70 -8.19 13.26 -17.30
N SER A 71 -9.29 13.89 -17.74
CA SER A 71 -10.32 14.44 -16.86
C SER A 71 -11.01 13.38 -16.00
N LEU A 72 -11.35 12.23 -16.58
CA LEU A 72 -12.03 11.15 -15.88
C LEU A 72 -11.03 10.35 -15.01
N GLN A 73 -9.78 10.19 -15.44
CA GLN A 73 -8.71 9.67 -14.57
C GLN A 73 -8.53 10.53 -13.32
N ARG A 74 -8.50 11.86 -13.49
CA ARG A 74 -8.42 12.81 -12.38
C ARG A 74 -9.62 12.67 -11.44
N ALA A 75 -10.84 12.64 -11.99
CA ALA A 75 -12.05 12.45 -11.20
C ALA A 75 -12.06 11.12 -10.41
N LEU A 76 -11.61 10.03 -11.02
CA LEU A 76 -11.46 8.73 -10.35
C LEU A 76 -10.44 8.80 -9.21
N ARG A 77 -9.27 9.40 -9.45
CA ARG A 77 -8.24 9.58 -8.42
C ARG A 77 -8.77 10.43 -7.27
N THR A 78 -9.37 11.58 -7.57
CA THR A 78 -9.97 12.44 -6.55
C THR A 78 -11.00 11.68 -5.73
N ASN A 79 -11.93 10.96 -6.36
CA ASN A 79 -12.93 10.20 -5.64
C ASN A 79 -12.32 9.15 -4.70
N LEU A 80 -11.30 8.42 -5.16
CA LEU A 80 -10.60 7.44 -4.33
C LEU A 80 -9.89 8.06 -3.13
N VAL A 81 -9.19 9.18 -3.34
CA VAL A 81 -8.45 9.87 -2.27
C VAL A 81 -9.41 10.57 -1.31
N THR A 82 -10.44 11.26 -1.80
CA THR A 82 -11.46 11.91 -0.95
C THR A 82 -12.15 10.89 -0.06
N ARG A 83 -12.47 9.69 -0.57
CA ARG A 83 -13.04 8.61 0.26
C ARG A 83 -12.11 8.13 1.37
N LEU A 84 -10.80 8.20 1.18
CA LEU A 84 -9.82 7.88 2.22
C LEU A 84 -9.69 9.01 3.25
N LEU A 85 -9.77 10.25 2.80
CA LEU A 85 -9.55 11.42 3.66
C LEU A 85 -10.81 11.87 4.41
N ILE A 86 -12.02 11.63 3.89
CA ILE A 86 -13.27 12.14 4.46
C ILE A 86 -13.58 11.58 5.85
N ASP A 87 -13.01 10.44 6.21
CA ASP A 87 -13.11 9.89 7.56
C ASP A 87 -12.37 10.76 8.60
N HIS A 88 -11.43 11.60 8.16
CA HIS A 88 -10.71 12.52 9.02
C HIS A 88 -11.41 13.89 9.06
N VAL A 89 -11.71 14.34 10.29
CA VAL A 89 -12.54 15.54 10.57
C VAL A 89 -12.04 16.80 9.86
N PHE A 90 -10.72 16.99 9.79
CA PHE A 90 -10.16 18.16 9.08
C PHE A 90 -10.53 18.16 7.58
N PHE A 91 -10.38 17.02 6.90
CA PHE A 91 -10.62 16.96 5.46
C PHE A 91 -12.12 16.95 5.14
N SER A 92 -12.95 16.36 6.00
CA SER A 92 -14.39 16.45 5.83
C SER A 92 -14.89 17.89 5.94
N VAL A 93 -14.45 18.64 6.96
CA VAL A 93 -14.79 20.06 7.09
C VAL A 93 -14.19 20.89 5.96
N TRP A 94 -12.93 20.65 5.58
CA TRP A 94 -12.29 21.39 4.50
C TRP A 94 -13.01 21.20 3.16
N SER A 95 -13.45 19.98 2.85
CA SER A 95 -14.22 19.69 1.62
C SER A 95 -15.56 20.44 1.54
N LEU A 96 -16.14 20.82 2.68
CA LEU A 96 -17.37 21.62 2.73
C LEU A 96 -17.12 23.11 2.50
N VAL A 97 -15.91 23.59 2.81
CA VAL A 97 -15.53 25.01 2.70
C VAL A 97 -14.89 25.29 1.34
N ASP A 98 -14.06 24.39 0.84
CA ASP A 98 -13.25 24.55 -0.37
C ASP A 98 -13.08 23.20 -1.10
N ASP A 99 -14.10 22.86 -1.89
CA ASP A 99 -14.09 21.64 -2.71
C ASP A 99 -12.98 21.69 -3.77
N ASP A 100 -12.79 22.83 -4.44
CA ASP A 100 -11.75 23.00 -5.46
C ASP A 100 -10.33 22.80 -4.89
N GLY A 101 -10.04 23.37 -3.72
CA GLY A 101 -8.79 23.15 -3.00
C GLY A 101 -8.60 21.70 -2.57
N THR A 102 -9.66 21.04 -2.12
CA THR A 102 -9.64 19.61 -1.77
C THR A 102 -9.33 18.76 -3.00
N VAL A 103 -9.98 19.03 -4.14
CA VAL A 103 -9.71 18.34 -5.42
C VAL A 103 -8.26 18.55 -5.85
N ALA A 104 -7.74 19.79 -5.77
CA ALA A 104 -6.36 20.11 -6.11
C ALA A 104 -5.36 19.35 -5.22
N PHE A 105 -5.64 19.27 -3.91
CA PHE A 105 -4.83 18.54 -2.95
C PHE A 105 -4.83 17.02 -3.20
N CYS A 106 -6.02 16.42 -3.36
CA CYS A 106 -6.17 15.00 -3.66
C CYS A 106 -5.42 14.58 -4.93
N THR A 107 -5.31 15.49 -5.90
CA THR A 107 -4.67 15.20 -7.19
C THR A 107 -3.18 15.49 -7.20
N SER A 108 -2.71 16.46 -6.44
CA SER A 108 -1.33 16.99 -6.54
C SER A 108 -0.44 16.64 -5.35
N CYS A 109 -1.01 16.48 -4.16
CA CYS A 109 -0.24 16.33 -2.91
C CYS A 109 -0.23 14.91 -2.35
N VAL A 110 -1.15 14.05 -2.81
CA VAL A 110 -1.29 12.67 -2.30
C VAL A 110 -0.59 11.70 -3.24
N GLU A 111 0.32 10.90 -2.68
CA GLU A 111 1.04 9.84 -3.38
C GLU A 111 0.71 8.47 -2.78
N ASP A 112 0.53 7.46 -3.64
CA ASP A 112 0.41 6.07 -3.18
C ASP A 112 1.84 5.52 -2.95
N ARG A 113 2.12 5.03 -1.73
CA ARG A 113 3.35 4.31 -1.39
C ARG A 113 3.02 2.92 -0.88
N ASN A 114 3.79 1.92 -1.32
CA ASN A 114 3.66 0.54 -0.89
C ASN A 114 4.87 0.16 -0.06
N TYR A 115 4.62 -0.49 1.08
CA TYR A 115 5.63 -0.97 2.01
C TYR A 115 5.45 -2.49 2.19
N GLN A 116 6.56 -3.21 2.25
CA GLN A 116 6.58 -4.61 2.63
C GLN A 116 6.51 -4.76 4.16
N ALA A 117 6.15 -5.95 4.62
CA ALA A 117 6.14 -6.23 6.06
C ALA A 117 7.56 -6.09 6.63
N GLY A 118 7.71 -5.24 7.65
CA GLY A 118 8.99 -4.93 8.28
C GLY A 118 9.68 -3.67 7.74
N ASP A 119 9.16 -3.06 6.67
CA ASP A 119 9.65 -1.76 6.21
C ASP A 119 9.32 -0.66 7.24
N ILE A 120 10.23 0.31 7.34
CA ILE A 120 10.09 1.47 8.22
C ILE A 120 9.57 2.65 7.39
N CYS A 121 8.38 3.16 7.74
CA CYS A 121 7.75 4.28 7.04
C CYS A 121 8.37 5.64 7.39
N PHE A 122 8.78 5.81 8.65
CA PHE A 122 9.42 7.02 9.19
C PHE A 122 10.23 6.64 10.44
N ARG A 123 11.21 7.46 10.82
CA ARG A 123 12.05 7.24 12.00
C ARG A 123 11.94 8.38 12.99
N GLU A 124 12.24 8.07 14.25
CA GLU A 124 12.44 9.08 15.28
C GLU A 124 13.52 10.08 14.83
N SER A 125 13.28 11.37 15.07
CA SER A 125 14.15 12.49 14.69
C SER A 125 14.28 12.77 13.18
N GLU A 126 13.50 12.12 12.31
CA GLU A 126 13.36 12.59 10.93
C GLU A 126 12.52 13.87 10.89
N ASP A 127 12.85 14.79 9.98
CA ASP A 127 12.02 15.98 9.77
C ASP A 127 10.67 15.54 9.21
N GLY A 128 9.58 15.89 9.89
CA GLY A 128 8.20 15.58 9.50
C GLY A 128 7.74 16.27 8.21
N GLN A 129 8.24 15.83 7.06
CA GLN A 129 7.92 16.40 5.74
C GLN A 129 6.65 15.80 5.12
N THR A 130 6.19 14.66 5.63
CA THR A 130 5.08 13.90 5.02
C THR A 130 4.14 13.32 6.06
N MET A 131 2.86 13.21 5.68
CA MET A 131 1.82 12.55 6.48
C MET A 131 1.40 11.24 5.80
N PHE A 132 1.19 10.19 6.60
CA PHE A 132 0.79 8.88 6.10
C PHE A 132 -0.67 8.56 6.43
N PHE A 133 -1.36 7.96 5.46
CA PHE A 133 -2.71 7.43 5.61
C PHE A 133 -2.68 5.96 5.26
N VAL A 134 -3.11 5.11 6.19
CA VAL A 134 -3.11 3.65 5.95
C VAL A 134 -4.29 3.31 5.07
N LYS A 135 -4.07 3.25 3.76
CA LYS A 135 -5.10 2.83 2.81
C LYS A 135 -5.50 1.36 3.02
N TYR A 136 -4.51 0.51 3.26
CA TYR A 136 -4.64 -0.94 3.35
C TYR A 136 -3.58 -1.53 4.29
N GLY A 137 -3.89 -2.68 4.90
CA GLY A 137 -2.97 -3.36 5.81
C GLY A 137 -2.98 -2.74 7.21
N THR A 138 -1.90 -2.96 7.95
CA THR A 138 -1.72 -2.40 9.29
C THR A 138 -0.32 -1.85 9.40
N MET A 139 -0.16 -0.80 10.19
CA MET A 139 1.13 -0.24 10.54
C MET A 139 1.25 -0.21 12.05
N THR A 140 2.39 -0.65 12.58
CA THR A 140 2.67 -0.64 14.02
C THR A 140 3.65 0.48 14.33
N TYR A 141 3.31 1.31 15.30
CA TYR A 141 4.15 2.36 15.83
C TYR A 141 5.00 1.79 16.97
N THR A 142 6.32 1.92 16.84
CA THR A 142 7.26 1.58 17.91
C THR A 142 7.71 2.89 18.56
N PRO A 143 7.22 3.21 19.77
CA PRO A 143 7.55 4.47 20.41
C PRO A 143 9.03 4.56 20.77
N GLY A 144 9.62 5.74 20.59
CA GLY A 144 10.94 6.08 21.10
C GLY A 144 10.97 6.09 22.63
N PHE A 145 12.17 6.06 23.22
CA PHE A 145 12.34 5.97 24.69
C PHE A 145 11.69 7.15 25.43
N ASP A 146 11.73 8.35 24.84
CA ASP A 146 11.20 9.57 25.44
C ASP A 146 9.71 9.80 25.14
N ALA A 147 9.09 8.95 24.31
CA ALA A 147 7.67 9.05 23.97
C ALA A 147 6.80 8.56 25.15
N PRO A 148 5.68 9.23 25.47
CA PRO A 148 4.79 8.78 26.55
C PRO A 148 4.19 7.38 26.29
N GLU A 149 4.05 7.02 25.01
CA GLU A 149 3.60 5.70 24.56
C GLU A 149 4.64 4.58 24.82
N SER A 150 5.88 4.90 25.19
CA SER A 150 6.90 3.90 25.57
C SER A 150 6.48 3.04 26.77
N SER A 151 5.51 3.52 27.55
CA SER A 151 4.89 2.80 28.66
C SER A 151 3.86 1.76 28.22
N PHE A 152 3.45 1.75 26.96
CA PHE A 152 2.46 0.81 26.44
C PHE A 152 3.10 -0.55 26.17
N GLN A 153 2.29 -1.62 26.25
CA GLN A 153 2.74 -2.95 25.86
C GLN A 153 2.91 -3.01 24.34
N GLU A 154 3.85 -3.82 23.84
CA GLU A 154 4.14 -3.93 22.39
C GLU A 154 2.91 -4.33 21.56
N ASP A 155 1.96 -5.05 22.16
CA ASP A 155 0.71 -5.50 21.55
C ASP A 155 -0.48 -4.57 21.82
N ASP A 156 -0.23 -3.37 22.37
CA ASP A 156 -1.30 -2.41 22.63
C ASP A 156 -1.96 -1.96 21.31
N PRO A 157 -3.29 -2.12 21.17
CA PRO A 157 -3.98 -1.79 19.92
C PRO A 157 -3.86 -0.31 19.54
N ARG A 158 -3.55 0.58 20.49
CA ARG A 158 -3.32 2.01 20.23
C ARG A 158 -2.02 2.27 19.45
N LEU A 159 -1.08 1.33 19.48
CA LEU A 159 0.14 1.38 18.67
C LEU A 159 -0.09 0.86 17.24
N THR A 160 -1.28 0.35 16.91
CA THR A 160 -1.57 -0.19 15.58
C THR A 160 -2.53 0.70 14.80
N CYS A 161 -2.05 1.24 13.69
CA CYS A 161 -2.86 1.96 12.71
C CYS A 161 -3.55 0.96 11.78
N MET A 162 -4.88 0.94 11.84
CA MET A 162 -5.76 0.11 11.01
C MET A 162 -6.02 0.75 9.64
N PRO A 163 -6.58 0.01 8.65
CA PRO A 163 -7.01 0.61 7.40
C PRO A 163 -7.96 1.79 7.61
N HIS A 164 -7.81 2.86 6.84
CA HIS A 164 -8.53 4.14 6.92
C HIS A 164 -8.24 4.95 8.19
N SER A 165 -7.22 4.56 8.97
CA SER A 165 -6.71 5.41 10.05
C SER A 165 -5.58 6.31 9.56
N VAL A 166 -5.45 7.45 10.24
CA VAL A 166 -4.37 8.41 9.98
C VAL A 166 -3.19 8.05 10.86
N ALA A 167 -2.03 7.92 10.24
CA ALA A 167 -0.77 7.87 10.94
C ALA A 167 -0.09 9.23 10.77
N ALA A 168 -0.55 10.18 11.57
CA ALA A 168 0.07 11.50 11.61
C ALA A 168 1.07 11.52 12.75
N GLU A 169 2.28 11.93 12.41
CA GLU A 169 3.31 12.33 13.37
C GLU A 169 2.77 13.32 14.41
N VAL A 170 1.73 14.11 14.12
CA VAL A 170 1.16 15.10 15.05
C VAL A 170 0.59 14.45 16.33
N ALA A 171 0.22 13.16 16.32
CA ALA A 171 -0.07 12.41 17.55
C ALA A 171 1.20 12.17 18.42
N MET A 172 2.39 12.28 17.82
CA MET A 172 3.72 12.18 18.44
C MET A 172 4.39 13.55 18.73
N TRP A 173 3.84 14.67 18.23
CA TRP A 173 4.39 16.03 18.45
C TRP A 173 3.59 16.89 19.45
N LEU A 174 2.52 16.36 20.03
CA LEU A 174 1.84 17.04 21.14
C LEU A 174 2.64 16.83 22.44
N LYS A 175 3.59 17.75 22.68
CA LYS A 175 4.00 18.10 24.05
C LYS A 175 2.97 19.03 24.70
#